data_AF-A0A1I6JP96-F1
#
_entry.id   AF-A0A1I6JP96-F1
#
_cell.length_a   1.000
_cell.length_b   1.000
_cell.length_c   1.000
_cell.angle_alpha   90.00
_cell.angle_beta   90.00
_cell.angle_gamma   90.00
#
_symmetry.space_group_name_H-M   'P 1'
#
loop_
_entity.id
_entity.type
_entity.pdbx_description
1 polymer ?
#
loop_
_entity_poly.entity_id
_entity_poly.type
_entity_poly.pdbx_seq_one_letter_code
_entity_poly.pdbx_strand_id
1 'polypeptide(L)'
;MNTSPPCRSDLPLGAAAGLAGGLIGAAAMTAFQDLLARVGITSGVRGWPSTERAADRLARLGGRRLPSRHRPAAGEAVHYAVGSLVGGLYGAVAERRPLAAWGRGAAFGIATATLLDEGLVPAMRFGDPVTRAPVQSHPYSYVSHLVYGAFTESARRCFRRLFGDARAGAAAIRQAKARRVAIVTRPVADSRRTLAMAFLLGATAGPRTSAPLVTASWAARLGWIDLKDSPLAMLGTTPAVALTTPMALGELIVDKLPSTPDRTDPPGLAARAISGAISGAALAGGRSWPAALAGTVGAVVSTYVCHRLRQRLSRALGHDAPVAAAEDLIAFGGATLLCLASLGQQADTARLDAASTEDYDDALAALGWPHS
;
A
#
# COMPACT_ATOMS: atom_id res chain seq x y z
N MET A 1 0.48 -38.69 -14.73
CA MET A 1 1.38 -37.58 -14.38
C MET A 1 0.58 -36.29 -14.47
N ASN A 2 0.15 -35.73 -13.34
CA ASN A 2 -0.55 -34.44 -13.30
C ASN A 2 0.49 -33.33 -13.49
N THR A 3 0.74 -32.94 -14.74
CA THR A 3 1.49 -31.72 -15.03
C THR A 3 0.54 -30.54 -14.79
N SER A 4 0.48 -30.07 -13.55
CA SER A 4 -0.04 -28.74 -13.26
C SER A 4 0.66 -27.75 -14.21
N PRO A 5 -0.08 -26.88 -14.93
CA PRO A 5 0.57 -25.89 -15.79
C PRO A 5 1.53 -25.05 -14.94
N PRO A 6 2.71 -24.65 -15.47
CA PRO A 6 3.61 -23.78 -14.74
C PRO A 6 2.83 -22.53 -14.31
N CYS A 7 2.79 -22.26 -13.00
CA CYS A 7 2.16 -21.07 -12.43
C CYS A 7 2.68 -19.86 -13.22
N ARG A 8 1.84 -19.24 -14.05
CA ARG A 8 2.25 -18.10 -14.89
C ARG A 8 2.79 -17.03 -13.95
N SER A 9 4.09 -16.73 -14.07
CA SER A 9 4.74 -15.65 -13.31
C SER A 9 3.98 -14.35 -13.55
N ASP A 10 3.40 -13.76 -12.51
CA ASP A 10 2.58 -12.56 -12.62
C ASP A 10 3.47 -11.33 -12.46
N LEU A 11 4.28 -11.08 -13.49
CA LEU A 11 5.31 -10.03 -13.48
C LEU A 11 4.75 -8.65 -13.13
N PRO A 12 3.59 -8.20 -13.64
CA PRO A 12 3.05 -6.90 -13.26
C PRO A 12 2.71 -6.84 -11.77
N LEU A 13 2.18 -7.92 -11.20
CA LEU A 13 1.82 -8.00 -9.79
C LEU A 13 3.05 -8.07 -8.89
N GLY A 14 4.06 -8.84 -9.30
CA GLY A 14 5.39 -8.87 -8.67
C GLY A 14 6.07 -7.51 -8.70
N ALA A 15 6.05 -6.82 -9.85
CA ALA A 15 6.60 -5.48 -10.01
C ALA A 15 5.86 -4.46 -9.13
N ALA A 16 4.53 -4.45 -9.11
CA ALA A 16 3.75 -3.55 -8.28
C ALA A 16 4.05 -3.75 -6.78
N ALA A 17 4.09 -5.01 -6.33
CA ALA A 17 4.48 -5.33 -4.95
C ALA A 17 5.92 -4.93 -4.66
N GLY A 18 6.80 -5.06 -5.66
CA GLY A 18 8.19 -4.64 -5.60
C GLY A 18 8.35 -3.12 -5.46
N LEU A 19 7.58 -2.32 -6.20
CA LEU A 19 7.57 -0.85 -6.10
C LEU A 19 7.21 -0.42 -4.68
N ALA A 20 6.11 -0.96 -4.15
CA ALA A 20 5.69 -0.69 -2.77
C ALA A 20 6.73 -1.17 -1.75
N GLY A 21 7.30 -2.37 -1.94
CA GLY A 21 8.35 -2.90 -1.09
C GLY A 21 9.64 -2.08 -1.13
N GLY A 22 10.05 -1.62 -2.30
CA GLY A 22 11.23 -0.77 -2.50
C GLY A 22 11.10 0.56 -1.78
N LEU A 23 9.91 1.17 -1.83
CA LEU A 23 9.62 2.39 -1.07
C LEU A 23 9.75 2.18 0.44
N ILE A 24 9.17 1.09 0.97
CA ILE A 24 9.28 0.73 2.39
C ILE A 24 10.72 0.42 2.79
N GLY A 25 11.47 -0.30 1.93
CA GLY A 25 12.88 -0.59 2.17
C GLY A 25 13.72 0.67 2.23
N ALA A 26 13.49 1.62 1.33
CA ALA A 26 14.19 2.91 1.32
C ALA A 26 13.90 3.70 2.60
N ALA A 27 12.63 3.80 3.01
CA ALA A 27 12.26 4.44 4.28
C ALA A 27 12.89 3.77 5.51
N ALA A 28 12.95 2.44 5.53
CA ALA A 28 13.60 1.70 6.60
C ALA A 28 15.12 1.94 6.64
N MET A 29 15.76 1.97 5.47
CA MET A 29 17.17 2.30 5.33
C MET A 29 17.47 3.73 5.81
N THR A 30 16.66 4.71 5.41
CA THR A 30 16.80 6.10 5.88
C THR A 30 16.67 6.19 7.41
N ALA A 31 15.65 5.54 7.99
CA ALA A 31 15.47 5.53 9.43
C ALA A 31 16.64 4.85 10.17
N PHE A 32 17.20 3.79 9.59
CA PHE A 32 18.38 3.12 10.11
C PHE A 32 19.63 4.02 10.07
N GLN A 33 19.85 4.71 8.96
CA GLN A 33 20.96 5.65 8.80
C GLN A 33 20.84 6.84 9.76
N ASP A 34 19.63 7.37 9.95
CA ASP A 34 19.34 8.41 10.95
C ASP A 34 19.66 7.94 12.37
N LEU A 35 19.36 6.67 12.69
CA LEU A 35 19.69 6.09 13.99
C LEU A 35 21.20 5.97 14.19
N LEU A 36 21.93 5.47 13.18
CA LEU A 36 23.39 5.40 13.22
C LEU A 36 24.03 6.77 13.38
N ALA A 37 23.51 7.78 12.67
CA ALA A 37 24.01 9.15 12.76
C ALA A 37 23.87 9.74 14.18
N ARG A 38 22.76 9.43 14.88
CA ARG A 38 22.54 9.87 16.28
C ARG A 38 23.56 9.31 17.26
N VAL A 39 24.15 8.14 16.96
CA VAL A 39 25.20 7.52 17.78
C VAL A 39 26.60 7.78 17.22
N GLY A 40 26.73 8.71 16.27
CA GLY A 40 28.03 9.14 15.71
C GLY A 40 28.58 8.24 14.59
N ILE A 41 27.83 7.22 14.15
CA ILE A 41 28.25 6.32 13.07
C ILE A 41 27.77 6.89 11.74
N THR A 42 28.71 7.34 10.90
CA THR A 42 28.42 7.89 9.57
C THR A 42 29.30 7.22 8.50
N SER A 43 28.93 7.36 7.23
CA SER A 43 29.74 6.83 6.12
C SER A 43 31.12 7.47 5.99
N GLY A 44 31.34 8.65 6.60
CA GLY A 44 32.55 9.46 6.43
C GLY A 44 32.69 10.16 5.08
N VAL A 45 31.74 9.97 4.15
CA VAL A 45 31.73 10.65 2.85
C VAL A 45 31.45 12.12 3.06
N ARG A 46 32.25 12.99 2.44
CA ARG A 46 32.12 14.45 2.52
C ARG A 46 31.41 15.02 1.28
N GLY A 47 30.75 16.15 1.45
CA GLY A 47 30.06 16.86 0.35
C GLY A 47 28.62 16.41 0.17
N TRP A 48 28.03 16.76 -0.98
CA TRP A 48 26.61 16.50 -1.22
C TRP A 48 26.33 15.00 -1.43
N PRO A 49 25.24 14.48 -0.85
CA PRO A 49 24.74 13.14 -1.14
C PRO A 49 24.60 12.89 -2.65
N SER A 50 24.84 11.65 -3.07
CA SER A 50 24.74 11.23 -4.47
C SER A 50 23.35 11.52 -5.07
N THR A 51 22.30 11.37 -4.26
CA THR A 51 20.91 11.64 -4.64
C THR A 51 20.62 13.12 -4.87
N GLU A 52 21.23 14.03 -4.11
CA GLU A 52 21.14 15.48 -4.36
C GLU A 52 21.85 15.87 -5.67
N ARG A 53 23.00 15.26 -5.96
CA ARG A 53 23.70 15.48 -7.23
C ARG A 53 22.90 14.95 -8.42
N ALA A 54 22.25 13.81 -8.26
CA ALA A 54 21.34 13.26 -9.25
C ALA A 54 20.15 14.19 -9.48
N ALA A 55 19.53 14.70 -8.41
CA ALA A 55 18.46 15.68 -8.50
C ALA A 55 18.91 16.96 -9.23
N ASP A 56 20.07 17.55 -8.88
CA ASP A 56 20.61 18.74 -9.55
C ASP A 56 20.88 18.49 -11.03
N ARG A 57 21.40 17.31 -11.40
CA ARG A 57 21.59 16.95 -12.81
C ARG A 57 20.25 16.87 -13.55
N LEU A 58 19.22 16.26 -12.96
CA LEU A 58 17.88 16.17 -13.56
C LEU A 58 17.25 17.56 -13.75
N ALA A 59 17.37 18.46 -12.77
CA ALA A 59 16.87 19.82 -12.91
C ALA A 59 17.55 20.57 -14.07
N ARG A 60 18.87 20.37 -14.24
CA ARG A 60 19.65 20.99 -15.32
C ARG A 60 19.23 20.53 -16.70
N LEU A 61 18.82 19.27 -16.86
CA LEU A 61 18.25 18.78 -18.12
C LEU A 61 16.96 19.53 -18.48
N GLY A 62 16.19 19.95 -17.48
CA GLY A 62 15.01 20.83 -17.66
C GLY A 62 15.35 22.33 -17.73
N GLY A 63 16.61 22.71 -17.91
CA GLY A 63 17.05 24.11 -18.02
C GLY A 63 17.04 24.89 -16.70
N ARG A 64 16.92 24.24 -15.54
CA ARG A 64 16.85 24.89 -14.22
C ARG A 64 17.98 24.41 -13.30
N ARG A 65 18.43 25.24 -12.37
CA ARG A 65 19.30 24.80 -11.26
C ARG A 65 18.48 24.64 -10.00
N LEU A 66 18.76 23.60 -9.21
CA LEU A 66 18.08 23.39 -7.94
C LEU A 66 18.62 24.37 -6.88
N PRO A 67 17.78 25.28 -6.34
CA PRO A 67 18.18 26.17 -5.25
C PRO A 67 18.61 25.36 -4.04
N SER A 68 19.65 25.81 -3.32
CA SER A 68 20.23 25.07 -2.18
C SER A 68 19.19 24.67 -1.12
N ARG A 69 18.17 25.52 -0.90
CA ARG A 69 17.06 25.24 0.04
C ARG A 69 16.23 24.00 -0.29
N HIS A 70 16.10 23.64 -1.58
CA HIS A 70 15.27 22.52 -2.04
C HIS A 70 16.10 21.27 -2.36
N ARG A 71 17.44 21.34 -2.29
CA ARG A 71 18.30 20.21 -2.64
C ARG A 71 18.09 18.99 -1.75
N PRO A 72 18.03 19.10 -0.41
CA PRO A 72 17.83 17.93 0.44
C PRO A 72 16.50 17.22 0.14
N ALA A 73 15.43 18.00 -0.01
CA ALA A 73 14.11 17.51 -0.39
C ALA A 73 14.12 16.78 -1.75
N ALA A 74 14.77 17.36 -2.75
CA ALA A 74 14.88 16.76 -4.07
C ALA A 74 15.75 15.49 -4.06
N GLY A 75 16.81 15.47 -3.26
CA GLY A 75 17.65 14.29 -3.04
C GLY A 75 16.88 13.15 -2.36
N GLU A 76 16.08 13.46 -1.33
CA GLU A 76 15.22 12.48 -0.66
C GLU A 76 14.16 11.91 -1.63
N ALA A 77 13.55 12.76 -2.47
CA ALA A 77 12.62 12.32 -3.51
C ALA A 77 13.29 11.36 -4.51
N VAL A 78 14.52 11.67 -4.97
CA VAL A 78 15.30 10.77 -5.83
C VAL A 78 15.62 9.46 -5.12
N HIS A 79 15.98 9.50 -3.82
CA HIS A 79 16.27 8.31 -3.04
C HIS A 79 15.09 7.34 -3.00
N TYR A 80 13.90 7.82 -2.62
CA TYR A 80 12.70 7.00 -2.59
C TYR A 80 12.25 6.53 -3.98
N ALA A 81 12.39 7.38 -5.00
CA ALA A 81 12.04 7.01 -6.37
C ALA A 81 12.94 5.88 -6.89
N VAL A 82 14.26 5.99 -6.72
CA VAL A 82 15.22 4.94 -7.10
C VAL A 82 14.96 3.68 -6.29
N GLY A 83 14.80 3.79 -4.96
CA GLY A 83 14.51 2.66 -4.09
C GLY A 83 13.22 1.91 -4.48
N SER A 84 12.15 2.65 -4.83
CA SER A 84 10.91 2.08 -5.35
C SER A 84 11.13 1.37 -6.69
N LEU A 85 11.75 2.02 -7.67
CA LEU A 85 11.99 1.46 -9.00
C LEU A 85 12.85 0.18 -8.95
N VAL A 86 13.93 0.19 -8.17
CA VAL A 86 14.81 -0.96 -7.98
C VAL A 86 14.05 -2.10 -7.28
N GLY A 87 13.22 -1.78 -6.29
CA GLY A 87 12.30 -2.74 -5.67
C GLY A 87 11.30 -3.33 -6.68
N GLY A 88 10.78 -2.52 -7.61
CA GLY A 88 9.89 -2.96 -8.69
C GLY A 88 10.55 -3.96 -9.63
N LEU A 89 11.78 -3.67 -10.06
CA LEU A 89 12.59 -4.60 -10.85
C LEU A 89 12.84 -5.89 -10.07
N TYR A 90 13.23 -5.79 -8.80
CA TYR A 90 13.41 -6.93 -7.92
C TYR A 90 12.14 -7.78 -7.80
N GLY A 91 10.98 -7.14 -7.64
CA GLY A 91 9.71 -7.83 -7.56
C GLY A 91 9.33 -8.59 -8.83
N ALA A 92 9.61 -8.03 -10.01
CA ALA A 92 9.45 -8.74 -11.27
C ALA A 92 10.40 -9.94 -11.40
N VAL A 93 11.66 -9.78 -10.98
CA VAL A 93 12.67 -10.85 -11.00
C VAL A 93 12.32 -11.96 -10.02
N ALA A 94 11.83 -11.64 -8.83
CA ALA A 94 11.46 -12.59 -7.79
C ALA A 94 10.32 -13.54 -8.20
N GLU A 95 9.44 -13.14 -9.12
CA GLU A 95 8.39 -14.02 -9.69
C GLU A 95 8.97 -15.12 -10.59
N ARG A 96 10.13 -14.87 -11.23
CA ARG A 96 10.77 -15.84 -12.14
C ARG A 96 11.88 -16.63 -11.47
N ARG A 97 12.60 -16.01 -10.53
CA ARG A 97 13.74 -16.62 -9.85
C ARG A 97 13.58 -16.48 -8.34
N PRO A 98 12.98 -17.49 -7.67
CA PRO A 98 12.85 -17.49 -6.21
C PRO A 98 14.19 -17.34 -5.47
N LEU A 99 15.29 -17.76 -6.11
CA LEU A 99 16.66 -17.55 -5.60
C LEU A 99 17.03 -16.07 -5.44
N ALA A 100 16.42 -15.15 -6.19
CA ALA A 100 16.65 -13.71 -6.00
C ALA A 100 16.16 -13.24 -4.62
N ALA A 101 15.14 -13.91 -4.05
CA ALA A 101 14.60 -13.65 -2.73
C ALA A 101 15.30 -14.44 -1.61
N TRP A 102 16.44 -15.09 -1.92
CA TRP A 102 17.21 -15.83 -0.95
C TRP A 102 17.71 -14.94 0.19
N GLY A 103 17.85 -15.53 1.38
CA GLY A 103 18.24 -14.80 2.59
C GLY A 103 17.24 -13.72 3.00
N ARG A 104 15.95 -13.87 2.65
CA ARG A 104 14.89 -12.88 2.92
C ARG A 104 15.22 -11.47 2.42
N GLY A 105 15.87 -11.37 1.25
CA GLY A 105 16.24 -10.09 0.63
C GLY A 105 17.70 -9.67 0.86
N ALA A 106 18.49 -10.44 1.62
CA ALA A 106 19.91 -10.15 1.83
C ALA A 106 20.72 -10.17 0.51
N ALA A 107 20.49 -11.18 -0.34
CA ALA A 107 21.16 -11.25 -1.65
C ALA A 107 20.83 -10.04 -2.53
N PHE A 108 19.56 -9.62 -2.51
CA PHE A 108 19.11 -8.42 -3.20
C PHE A 108 19.73 -7.14 -2.62
N GLY A 109 19.84 -7.02 -1.29
CA GLY A 109 20.50 -5.91 -0.62
C GLY A 109 21.97 -5.77 -1.02
N ILE A 110 22.73 -6.87 -0.94
CA ILE A 110 24.15 -6.91 -1.36
C ILE A 110 24.27 -6.52 -2.83
N ALA A 111 23.47 -7.13 -3.71
CA ALA A 111 23.49 -6.81 -5.14
C ALA A 111 23.16 -5.33 -5.39
N THR A 112 22.22 -4.76 -4.65
CA THR A 112 21.86 -3.34 -4.76
C THR A 112 23.01 -2.44 -4.33
N ALA A 113 23.68 -2.72 -3.21
CA ALA A 113 24.86 -1.97 -2.76
C ALA A 113 25.98 -2.01 -3.82
N THR A 114 26.31 -3.20 -4.32
CA THR A 114 27.38 -3.36 -5.31
C THR A 114 27.05 -2.65 -6.62
N LEU A 115 25.82 -2.82 -7.13
CA LEU A 115 25.43 -2.26 -8.43
C LEU A 115 25.22 -0.75 -8.38
N LEU A 116 24.58 -0.23 -7.33
CA LEU A 116 24.32 1.21 -7.21
C LEU A 116 25.51 1.95 -6.63
N ASP A 117 25.97 1.61 -5.44
CA ASP A 117 26.93 2.44 -4.70
C ASP A 117 28.36 2.26 -5.20
N GLU A 118 28.75 1.04 -5.57
CA GLU A 118 30.11 0.76 -6.06
C GLU A 118 30.23 0.86 -7.59
N GLY A 119 29.11 0.75 -8.31
CA GLY A 119 29.05 0.76 -9.77
C GLY A 119 28.46 2.05 -10.34
N LEU A 120 27.15 2.21 -10.22
CA LEU A 120 26.39 3.22 -10.96
C LEU A 120 26.65 4.65 -10.46
N VAL A 121 26.71 4.86 -9.14
CA VAL A 121 26.96 6.17 -8.52
C VAL A 121 28.34 6.72 -8.93
N PRO A 122 29.45 5.95 -8.86
CA PRO A 122 30.74 6.38 -9.39
C PRO A 122 30.74 6.57 -10.91
N ALA A 123 30.15 5.63 -11.67
CA ALA A 123 30.10 5.71 -13.13
C ALA A 123 29.38 6.97 -13.63
N MET A 124 28.32 7.39 -12.93
CA MET A 124 27.59 8.63 -13.22
C MET A 124 28.26 9.89 -12.65
N ARG A 125 29.37 9.76 -11.92
CA ARG A 125 30.08 10.85 -11.22
C ARG A 125 29.25 11.52 -10.13
N PHE A 126 28.40 10.75 -9.45
CA PHE A 126 27.63 11.19 -8.30
C PHE A 126 28.31 10.89 -6.96
N GLY A 127 29.36 10.08 -6.95
CA GLY A 127 30.19 9.78 -5.78
C GLY A 127 31.63 9.48 -6.19
N ASP A 128 32.49 9.33 -5.19
CA ASP A 128 33.86 8.89 -5.39
C ASP A 128 33.91 7.40 -5.76
N PRO A 129 34.87 6.96 -6.59
CA PRO A 129 35.05 5.53 -6.88
C PRO A 129 35.47 4.75 -5.64
N VAL A 130 35.25 3.44 -5.66
CA VAL A 130 35.56 2.50 -4.58
C VAL A 130 36.97 2.70 -4.00
N THR A 131 37.94 3.00 -4.86
CA THR A 131 39.35 3.15 -4.49
C THR A 131 39.68 4.47 -3.77
N ARG A 132 38.78 5.46 -3.79
CA ARG A 132 38.96 6.78 -3.17
C ARG A 132 38.00 7.05 -2.03
N ALA A 133 36.90 6.31 -1.95
CA ALA A 133 35.94 6.46 -0.88
C ALA A 133 36.55 6.09 0.49
N PRO A 134 36.09 6.69 1.60
CA PRO A 134 36.53 6.29 2.93
C PRO A 134 36.28 4.80 3.18
N VAL A 135 37.25 4.08 3.77
CA VAL A 135 37.14 2.62 3.99
C VAL A 135 35.90 2.23 4.79
N GLN A 136 35.49 3.06 5.74
CA GLN A 136 34.28 2.86 6.55
C GLN A 136 32.97 3.03 5.78
N SER A 137 32.98 3.67 4.60
CA SER A 137 31.79 3.90 3.78
C SER A 137 31.25 2.61 3.15
N HIS A 138 32.13 1.65 2.82
CA HIS A 138 31.73 0.37 2.23
C HIS A 138 30.90 -0.47 3.21
N PRO A 139 31.40 -0.88 4.40
CA PRO A 139 30.59 -1.68 5.33
C PRO A 139 29.33 -0.92 5.76
N TYR A 140 29.39 0.41 5.89
CA TYR A 140 28.20 1.24 6.14
C TYR A 140 27.14 1.10 5.04
N SER A 141 27.54 1.22 3.77
CA SER A 141 26.65 1.06 2.61
C SER A 141 26.05 -0.35 2.56
N TYR A 142 26.87 -1.39 2.65
CA TYR A 142 26.39 -2.78 2.58
C TYR A 142 25.41 -3.10 3.72
N VAL A 143 25.67 -2.66 4.96
CA VAL A 143 24.76 -2.88 6.08
C VAL A 143 23.44 -2.14 5.89
N SER A 144 23.50 -0.89 5.43
CA SER A 144 22.29 -0.10 5.12
C SER A 144 21.46 -0.75 4.01
N HIS A 145 22.11 -1.31 2.99
CA HIS A 145 21.44 -2.00 1.90
C HIS A 145 20.93 -3.40 2.27
N LEU A 146 21.53 -4.07 3.25
CA LEU A 146 20.95 -5.28 3.85
C LEU A 146 19.63 -4.97 4.57
N VAL A 147 19.58 -3.85 5.29
CA VAL A 147 18.32 -3.35 5.89
C VAL A 147 17.30 -3.06 4.79
N TYR A 148 17.69 -2.30 3.75
CA TYR A 148 16.84 -2.05 2.58
C TYR A 148 16.29 -3.36 1.99
N GLY A 149 17.16 -4.33 1.67
CA GLY A 149 16.77 -5.60 1.05
C GLY A 149 15.83 -6.43 1.92
N ALA A 150 16.09 -6.53 3.23
CA ALA A 150 15.26 -7.28 4.16
C ALA A 150 13.84 -6.70 4.31
N PHE A 151 13.75 -5.37 4.43
CA PHE A 151 12.46 -4.68 4.52
C PHE A 151 11.72 -4.70 3.18
N THR A 152 12.42 -4.52 2.06
CA THR A 152 11.83 -4.62 0.72
C THR A 152 11.23 -6.00 0.47
N GLU A 153 11.94 -7.09 0.78
CA GLU A 153 11.39 -8.44 0.56
C GLU A 153 10.21 -8.74 1.47
N SER A 154 10.29 -8.33 2.74
CA SER A 154 9.21 -8.52 3.70
C SER A 154 7.93 -7.76 3.27
N ALA A 155 8.08 -6.49 2.92
CA ALA A 155 6.98 -5.66 2.42
C ALA A 155 6.43 -6.18 1.09
N ARG A 156 7.31 -6.54 0.14
CA ARG A 156 6.91 -7.11 -1.16
C ARG A 156 6.05 -8.35 -0.98
N ARG A 157 6.40 -9.29 -0.09
CA ARG A 157 5.57 -10.47 0.17
C ARG A 157 4.18 -10.11 0.70
N CYS A 158 4.11 -9.11 1.58
CA CYS A 158 2.86 -8.61 2.13
C CYS A 158 1.98 -8.02 1.01
N PHE A 159 2.52 -7.07 0.25
CA PHE A 159 1.81 -6.42 -0.86
C PHE A 159 1.44 -7.40 -1.97
N ARG A 160 2.30 -8.38 -2.29
CA ARG A 160 2.03 -9.39 -3.32
C ARG A 160 0.83 -10.26 -2.97
N ARG A 161 0.66 -10.59 -1.69
CA ARG A 161 -0.52 -11.30 -1.18
C ARG A 161 -1.74 -10.40 -1.23
N LEU A 162 -1.64 -9.17 -0.69
CA LEU A 162 -2.72 -8.20 -0.66
C LEU A 162 -3.27 -7.89 -2.07
N PHE A 163 -2.39 -7.57 -3.02
CA PHE A 163 -2.78 -7.28 -4.40
C PHE A 163 -3.34 -8.53 -5.11
N GLY A 164 -2.81 -9.71 -4.79
CA GLY A 164 -3.35 -10.99 -5.27
C GLY A 164 -4.79 -11.22 -4.79
N ASP A 165 -5.05 -11.03 -3.50
CA ASP A 165 -6.40 -11.14 -2.94
C ASP A 165 -7.33 -10.09 -3.55
N ALA A 166 -6.88 -8.84 -3.69
CA ALA A 166 -7.69 -7.78 -4.27
C ALA A 166 -8.04 -8.07 -5.74
N ARG A 167 -7.10 -8.61 -6.51
CA ARG A 167 -7.33 -9.08 -7.88
C ARG A 167 -8.33 -10.23 -7.90
N ALA A 168 -8.28 -11.14 -6.94
CA ALA A 168 -9.25 -12.23 -6.80
C ALA A 168 -10.65 -11.70 -6.46
N GLY A 169 -10.77 -10.74 -5.53
CA GLY A 169 -12.05 -10.08 -5.22
C GLY A 169 -12.64 -9.34 -6.42
N ALA A 170 -11.81 -8.60 -7.16
CA ALA A 170 -12.23 -7.95 -8.40
C ALA A 170 -12.65 -8.95 -9.49
N ALA A 171 -12.01 -10.12 -9.56
CA ALA A 171 -12.42 -11.20 -10.45
C ALA A 171 -13.78 -11.79 -10.03
N ALA A 172 -14.01 -12.02 -8.74
CA ALA A 172 -15.29 -12.49 -8.20
C ALA A 172 -16.43 -11.53 -8.54
N ILE A 173 -16.22 -10.21 -8.40
CA ILE A 173 -17.21 -9.19 -8.79
C ILE A 173 -17.53 -9.26 -10.29
N ARG A 174 -16.50 -9.39 -11.14
CA ARG A 174 -16.71 -9.50 -12.59
C ARG A 174 -17.45 -10.77 -12.97
N GLN A 175 -17.14 -11.90 -12.34
CA GLN A 175 -17.82 -13.18 -12.56
C GLN A 175 -19.29 -13.10 -12.11
N ALA A 176 -19.55 -12.60 -10.90
CA ALA A 176 -20.90 -12.41 -10.38
C ALA A 176 -21.74 -11.49 -11.28
N LYS A 177 -21.16 -10.37 -11.74
CA LYS A 177 -21.82 -9.45 -12.69
C LYS A 177 -22.12 -10.11 -14.03
N ALA A 178 -21.15 -10.86 -14.59
CA ALA A 178 -21.33 -11.56 -15.86
C ALA A 178 -22.45 -12.61 -15.78
N ARG A 179 -22.57 -13.29 -14.64
CA ARG A 179 -23.56 -14.33 -14.38
C ARG A 179 -24.87 -13.80 -13.76
N ARG A 180 -24.96 -12.51 -13.45
CA ARG A 180 -26.10 -11.87 -12.75
C ARG A 180 -26.49 -12.55 -11.42
N VAL A 181 -25.52 -13.16 -10.74
CA VAL A 181 -25.71 -13.79 -9.42
C VAL A 181 -25.22 -12.89 -8.29
N ALA A 182 -25.80 -13.05 -7.11
CA ALA A 182 -25.30 -12.39 -5.91
C ALA A 182 -23.95 -12.97 -5.48
N ILE A 183 -23.07 -12.12 -4.95
CA ILE A 183 -21.81 -12.57 -4.35
C ILE A 183 -22.13 -13.24 -3.01
N VAL A 184 -21.74 -14.51 -2.87
CA VAL A 184 -21.84 -15.24 -1.61
C VAL A 184 -20.47 -15.24 -0.93
N THR A 185 -20.41 -14.65 0.26
CA THR A 185 -19.21 -14.61 1.10
C THR A 185 -19.33 -15.64 2.22
N ARG A 186 -18.18 -16.20 2.61
CA ARG A 186 -18.09 -17.05 3.79
C ARG A 186 -18.12 -16.20 5.07
N PRO A 187 -18.60 -16.75 6.20
CA PRO A 187 -18.53 -16.08 7.49
C PRO A 187 -17.10 -15.64 7.82
N VAL A 188 -16.95 -14.41 8.31
CA VAL A 188 -15.65 -13.85 8.66
C VAL A 188 -15.27 -14.26 10.08
N ALA A 189 -14.10 -14.88 10.23
CA ALA A 189 -13.51 -15.15 11.55
C ALA A 189 -12.54 -14.03 11.96
N ASP A 190 -12.39 -13.84 13.27
CA ASP A 190 -11.40 -12.94 13.89
C ASP A 190 -9.97 -13.50 13.79
N SER A 191 -9.53 -13.76 12.56
CA SER A 191 -8.17 -14.19 12.27
C SER A 191 -7.20 -13.01 12.42
N ARG A 192 -5.93 -13.30 12.68
CA ARG A 192 -4.86 -12.27 12.68
C ARG A 192 -4.85 -11.44 11.39
N ARG A 193 -5.22 -12.06 10.27
CA ARG A 193 -5.32 -11.39 8.96
C ARG A 193 -6.49 -10.42 8.91
N THR A 194 -7.66 -10.83 9.39
CA THR A 194 -8.85 -9.97 9.50
C THR A 194 -8.56 -8.74 10.36
N LEU A 195 -7.94 -8.94 11.53
CA LEU A 195 -7.56 -7.86 12.43
C LEU A 195 -6.52 -6.91 11.80
N ALA A 196 -5.54 -7.47 11.08
CA ALA A 196 -4.58 -6.65 10.34
C ALA A 196 -5.24 -5.84 9.23
N MET A 197 -6.21 -6.41 8.50
CA MET A 197 -6.97 -5.70 7.48
C MET A 197 -7.88 -4.62 8.07
N ALA A 198 -8.51 -4.89 9.22
CA ALA A 198 -9.30 -3.91 9.95
C ALA A 198 -8.43 -2.75 10.45
N PHE A 199 -7.23 -3.03 10.98
CA PHE A 199 -6.23 -2.01 11.33
C PHE A 199 -5.82 -1.17 10.12
N LEU A 200 -5.48 -1.81 8.99
CA LEU A 200 -5.07 -1.11 7.78
C LEU A 200 -6.22 -0.29 7.16
N LEU A 201 -7.46 -0.79 7.25
CA LEU A 201 -8.64 -0.05 6.79
C LEU A 201 -8.84 1.17 7.69
N GLY A 202 -8.80 1.00 9.01
CA GLY A 202 -8.84 2.12 9.93
C GLY A 202 -7.70 3.14 9.71
N ALA A 203 -6.50 2.68 9.35
CA ALA A 203 -5.36 3.55 9.05
C ALA A 203 -5.63 4.53 7.89
N THR A 204 -6.51 4.21 6.94
CA THR A 204 -6.88 5.16 5.88
C THR A 204 -7.67 6.37 6.41
N ALA A 205 -8.24 6.29 7.63
CA ALA A 205 -8.84 7.42 8.33
C ALA A 205 -7.81 8.52 8.68
N GLY A 206 -6.53 8.16 8.83
CA GLY A 206 -5.46 9.10 9.18
C GLY A 206 -5.35 10.27 8.22
N PRO A 207 -5.05 10.02 6.93
CA PRO A 207 -5.07 11.07 5.90
C PRO A 207 -6.49 11.61 5.65
N ARG A 208 -7.54 10.78 5.69
CA ARG A 208 -8.93 11.17 5.41
C ARG A 208 -9.95 10.45 6.27
N THR A 209 -10.64 11.18 7.14
CA THR A 209 -11.57 10.66 8.14
C THR A 209 -12.68 9.81 7.49
N SER A 210 -13.24 10.26 6.38
CA SER A 210 -14.34 9.61 5.68
C SER A 210 -13.93 8.39 4.85
N ALA A 211 -12.64 8.25 4.50
CA ALA A 211 -12.18 7.26 3.52
C ALA A 211 -12.57 5.81 3.86
N PRO A 212 -12.31 5.28 5.06
CA PRO A 212 -12.69 3.91 5.35
C PRO A 212 -14.20 3.75 5.50
N LEU A 213 -14.90 4.73 6.06
CA LEU A 213 -16.34 4.65 6.32
C LEU A 213 -17.17 4.65 5.04
N VAL A 214 -16.91 5.58 4.12
CA VAL A 214 -17.63 5.65 2.83
C VAL A 214 -17.33 4.41 1.99
N THR A 215 -16.09 3.93 2.02
CA THR A 215 -15.70 2.73 1.27
C THR A 215 -16.35 1.48 1.86
N ALA A 216 -16.40 1.34 3.18
CA ALA A 216 -17.08 0.23 3.84
C ALA A 216 -18.60 0.26 3.57
N SER A 217 -19.23 1.44 3.55
CA SER A 217 -20.64 1.61 3.20
C SER A 217 -20.93 1.18 1.76
N TRP A 218 -20.13 1.62 0.79
CA TRP A 218 -20.23 1.17 -0.59
C TRP A 218 -19.95 -0.32 -0.76
N ALA A 219 -18.91 -0.85 -0.10
CA ALA A 219 -18.58 -2.27 -0.14
C ALA A 219 -19.73 -3.14 0.42
N ALA A 220 -20.37 -2.72 1.52
CA ALA A 220 -21.55 -3.38 2.04
C ALA A 220 -22.75 -3.27 1.08
N ARG A 221 -23.00 -2.08 0.52
CA ARG A 221 -24.11 -1.82 -0.43
C ARG A 221 -23.98 -2.63 -1.72
N LEU A 222 -22.76 -2.89 -2.16
CA LEU A 222 -22.42 -3.69 -3.34
C LEU A 222 -22.29 -5.20 -3.02
N GLY A 223 -22.49 -5.61 -1.77
CA GLY A 223 -22.43 -7.01 -1.34
C GLY A 223 -21.02 -7.60 -1.27
N TRP A 224 -19.98 -6.75 -1.17
CA TRP A 224 -18.60 -7.19 -0.98
C TRP A 224 -18.31 -7.57 0.48
N ILE A 225 -19.05 -6.96 1.40
CA ILE A 225 -19.02 -7.22 2.84
C ILE A 225 -20.44 -7.59 3.25
N ASP A 226 -20.59 -8.72 3.93
CA ASP A 226 -21.89 -9.14 4.43
C ASP A 226 -22.15 -8.56 5.83
N LEU A 227 -23.19 -7.73 5.93
CA LEU A 227 -23.64 -7.08 7.16
C LEU A 227 -25.09 -7.40 7.52
N LYS A 228 -25.77 -8.27 6.76
CA LYS A 228 -27.24 -8.42 6.80
C LYS A 228 -27.78 -8.74 8.20
N ASP A 229 -27.07 -9.56 8.97
CA ASP A 229 -27.46 -9.98 10.32
C ASP A 229 -26.65 -9.28 11.44
N SER A 230 -26.14 -8.08 11.16
CA SER A 230 -25.29 -7.31 12.07
C SER A 230 -25.91 -5.98 12.49
N PRO A 231 -25.51 -5.41 13.64
CA PRO A 231 -25.90 -4.05 14.05
C PRO A 231 -25.52 -2.98 13.02
N LEU A 232 -24.56 -3.26 12.13
CA LEU A 232 -24.08 -2.36 11.10
C LEU A 232 -24.77 -2.55 9.75
N ALA A 233 -25.85 -3.34 9.66
CA ALA A 233 -26.62 -3.55 8.43
C ALA A 233 -27.02 -2.23 7.74
N MET A 234 -27.27 -1.18 8.52
CA MET A 234 -27.61 0.16 8.02
C MET A 234 -26.52 0.74 7.09
N LEU A 235 -25.24 0.41 7.28
CA LEU A 235 -24.15 0.90 6.42
C LEU A 235 -24.29 0.45 4.96
N GLY A 236 -24.94 -0.69 4.71
CA GLY A 236 -25.18 -1.22 3.38
C GLY A 236 -26.42 -0.65 2.69
N THR A 237 -27.09 0.35 3.28
CA THR A 237 -28.35 0.91 2.74
C THR A 237 -28.10 2.11 1.82
N THR A 238 -29.06 2.40 0.92
CA THR A 238 -29.00 3.58 0.05
C THR A 238 -28.90 4.89 0.84
N PRO A 239 -29.65 5.11 1.95
CA PRO A 239 -29.47 6.31 2.77
C PRO A 239 -28.05 6.47 3.34
N ALA A 240 -27.42 5.39 3.81
CA ALA A 240 -26.06 5.46 4.37
C ALA A 240 -25.03 5.89 3.32
N VAL A 241 -25.14 5.35 2.10
CA VAL A 241 -24.29 5.75 0.96
C VAL A 241 -24.57 7.20 0.55
N ALA A 242 -25.85 7.60 0.51
CA ALA A 242 -26.27 8.96 0.19
C ALA A 242 -25.82 10.00 1.22
N LEU A 243 -25.58 9.60 2.47
CA LEU A 243 -25.03 10.45 3.52
C LEU A 243 -23.50 10.50 3.51
N THR A 244 -22.85 9.33 3.46
CA THR A 244 -21.38 9.23 3.58
C THR A 244 -20.65 9.76 2.34
N THR A 245 -21.25 9.67 1.15
CA THR A 245 -20.61 10.16 -0.09
C THR A 245 -20.48 11.69 -0.12
N PRO A 246 -21.54 12.49 0.16
CA PRO A 246 -21.39 13.93 0.30
C PRO A 246 -20.45 14.34 1.44
N MET A 247 -20.42 13.60 2.57
CA MET A 247 -19.45 13.87 3.63
C MET A 247 -18.01 13.71 3.14
N ALA A 248 -17.71 12.66 2.37
CA ALA A 248 -16.41 12.46 1.78
C ALA A 248 -16.04 13.57 0.77
N LEU A 249 -16.99 13.98 -0.07
CA LEU A 249 -16.79 15.11 -1.00
C LEU A 249 -16.58 16.44 -0.24
N GLY A 250 -17.34 16.68 0.82
CA GLY A 250 -17.20 17.84 1.69
C GLY A 250 -15.83 17.90 2.36
N GLU A 251 -15.32 16.77 2.87
CA GLU A 251 -13.98 16.68 3.45
C GLU A 251 -12.87 16.99 2.42
N LEU A 252 -13.06 16.63 1.14
CA LEU A 252 -12.13 16.97 0.05
C LEU A 252 -12.13 18.47 -0.29
N ILE A 253 -13.30 19.13 -0.22
CA ILE A 253 -13.46 20.56 -0.52
C ILE A 253 -12.97 21.43 0.64
N VAL A 254 -13.40 21.12 1.87
CA VAL A 254 -13.08 21.92 3.07
C VAL A 254 -11.59 21.89 3.36
N ASP A 255 -10.91 20.79 3.05
CA ASP A 255 -9.45 20.66 3.25
C ASP A 255 -8.60 21.47 2.25
N LYS A 256 -9.22 22.13 1.27
CA LYS A 256 -8.55 23.07 0.36
C LYS A 256 -8.75 24.53 0.77
N LEU A 257 -9.51 24.81 1.85
CA LEU A 257 -9.78 26.16 2.34
C LEU A 257 -8.70 26.61 3.34
N PRO A 258 -8.34 27.92 3.38
CA PRO A 258 -7.26 28.46 4.24
C PRO A 258 -7.50 28.35 5.76
N SER A 259 -8.69 27.93 6.18
CA SER A 259 -9.11 27.85 7.59
C SER A 259 -9.56 26.43 7.90
N THR A 260 -8.60 25.54 8.11
CA THR A 260 -8.86 24.19 8.62
C THR A 260 -8.27 24.07 10.03
N PRO A 261 -9.06 23.67 11.05
CA PRO A 261 -8.55 23.33 12.38
C PRO A 261 -7.48 22.22 12.30
N ASP A 262 -6.60 22.15 13.30
CA ASP A 262 -5.50 21.19 13.29
C ASP A 262 -6.03 19.76 13.29
N ARG A 263 -5.50 18.90 12.41
CA ARG A 263 -5.98 17.51 12.26
C ARG A 263 -5.75 16.63 13.50
N THR A 264 -4.94 17.11 14.45
CA THR A 264 -4.68 16.49 15.76
C THR A 264 -5.60 17.01 16.87
N ASP A 265 -6.51 17.93 16.56
CA ASP A 265 -7.45 18.42 17.54
C ASP A 265 -8.34 17.28 18.06
N PRO A 266 -8.68 17.26 19.36
CA PRO A 266 -9.41 16.15 19.97
C PRO A 266 -10.69 15.74 19.22
N PRO A 267 -11.52 16.66 18.68
CA PRO A 267 -12.69 16.29 17.89
C PRO A 267 -12.32 15.57 16.58
N GLY A 268 -11.27 16.04 15.88
CA GLY A 268 -10.81 15.46 14.63
C GLY A 268 -10.20 14.06 14.82
N LEU A 269 -9.47 13.85 15.91
CA LEU A 269 -8.93 12.52 16.25
C LEU A 269 -10.06 11.55 16.65
N ALA A 270 -11.04 12.02 17.44
CA ALA A 270 -12.20 11.21 17.83
C ALA A 270 -13.01 10.75 16.61
N ALA A 271 -13.27 11.65 15.66
CA ALA A 271 -13.98 11.31 14.42
C ALA A 271 -13.24 10.23 13.61
N ARG A 272 -11.91 10.32 13.51
CA ARG A 272 -11.08 9.30 12.83
C ARG A 272 -11.09 7.96 13.55
N ALA A 273 -11.00 7.98 14.87
CA ALA A 273 -11.10 6.79 15.69
C ALA A 273 -12.44 6.08 15.50
N ILE A 274 -13.56 6.82 15.54
CA ILE A 274 -14.91 6.28 15.33
C ILE A 274 -15.06 5.71 13.91
N SER A 275 -14.62 6.47 12.90
CA SER A 275 -14.63 6.01 11.50
C SER A 275 -13.84 4.71 11.32
N GLY A 276 -12.65 4.62 11.91
CA GLY A 276 -11.83 3.41 11.92
C GLY A 276 -12.51 2.25 12.64
N ALA A 277 -13.14 2.49 13.79
CA ALA A 277 -13.87 1.49 14.55
C ALA A 277 -15.01 0.86 13.76
N ILE A 278 -15.89 1.71 13.19
CA ILE A 278 -17.06 1.30 12.42
C ILE A 278 -16.61 0.50 11.19
N SER A 279 -15.61 1.01 10.47
CA SER A 279 -15.13 0.38 9.24
C SER A 279 -14.40 -0.94 9.50
N GLY A 280 -13.60 -1.02 10.56
CA GLY A 280 -12.93 -2.24 10.99
C GLY A 280 -13.92 -3.32 11.42
N ALA A 281 -14.93 -2.96 12.22
CA ALA A 281 -16.02 -3.85 12.60
C ALA A 281 -16.79 -4.33 11.37
N ALA A 282 -17.13 -3.42 10.44
CA ALA A 282 -17.84 -3.75 9.21
C ALA A 282 -17.07 -4.78 8.36
N LEU A 283 -15.77 -4.57 8.14
CA LEU A 283 -14.93 -5.51 7.37
C LEU A 283 -14.89 -6.93 8.00
N ALA A 284 -15.12 -7.03 9.31
CA ALA A 284 -15.20 -8.29 10.06
C ALA A 284 -16.65 -8.79 10.26
N GLY A 285 -17.61 -8.39 9.43
CA GLY A 285 -19.00 -8.86 9.49
C GLY A 285 -19.90 -8.11 10.49
N GLY A 286 -19.43 -6.97 11.01
CA GLY A 286 -20.25 -5.99 11.73
C GLY A 286 -20.47 -6.24 13.22
N ARG A 287 -19.93 -7.32 13.79
CA ARG A 287 -20.09 -7.66 15.23
C ARG A 287 -18.78 -7.78 16.02
N SER A 288 -17.64 -7.76 15.33
CA SER A 288 -16.32 -7.99 15.92
C SER A 288 -15.80 -6.74 16.63
N TRP A 289 -15.83 -6.75 17.97
CA TRP A 289 -15.19 -5.70 18.78
C TRP A 289 -13.66 -5.69 18.65
N PRO A 290 -12.94 -6.83 18.49
CA PRO A 290 -11.49 -6.79 18.27
C PRO A 290 -11.14 -6.11 16.94
N ALA A 291 -11.93 -6.33 15.89
CA ALA A 291 -11.72 -5.64 14.61
C ALA A 291 -12.05 -4.14 14.71
N ALA A 292 -13.07 -3.76 15.49
CA ALA A 292 -13.35 -2.36 15.79
C ALA A 292 -12.15 -1.69 16.49
N LEU A 293 -11.61 -2.33 17.53
CA LEU A 293 -10.44 -1.84 18.24
C LEU A 293 -9.22 -1.74 17.32
N ALA A 294 -8.97 -2.76 16.50
CA ALA A 294 -7.89 -2.74 15.52
C ALA A 294 -8.02 -1.55 14.55
N GLY A 295 -9.23 -1.29 14.04
CA GLY A 295 -9.54 -0.14 13.19
C GLY A 295 -9.30 1.20 13.90
N THR A 296 -9.73 1.34 15.14
CA THR A 296 -9.45 2.53 15.98
C THR A 296 -7.95 2.77 16.12
N VAL A 297 -7.19 1.75 16.50
CA VAL A 297 -5.74 1.84 16.68
C VAL A 297 -5.07 2.21 15.36
N GLY A 298 -5.51 1.62 14.25
CA GLY A 298 -5.04 1.97 12.90
C GLY A 298 -5.24 3.45 12.58
N ALA A 299 -6.44 3.97 12.81
CA ALA A 299 -6.77 5.37 12.57
C ALA A 299 -5.90 6.32 13.40
N VAL A 300 -5.76 6.05 14.71
CA VAL A 300 -4.97 6.87 15.63
C VAL A 300 -3.49 6.87 15.24
N VAL A 301 -2.90 5.68 15.05
CA VAL A 301 -1.49 5.54 14.66
C VAL A 301 -1.23 6.26 13.34
N SER A 302 -2.07 6.05 12.33
CA SER A 302 -1.89 6.68 11.03
C SER A 302 -2.08 8.19 11.06
N THR A 303 -2.94 8.73 11.93
CA THR A 303 -3.12 10.19 12.09
C THR A 303 -1.81 10.86 12.48
N TYR A 304 -1.12 10.34 13.50
CA TYR A 304 0.16 10.90 13.94
C TYR A 304 1.28 10.70 12.91
N VAL A 305 1.34 9.52 12.28
CA VAL A 305 2.36 9.21 11.27
C VAL A 305 2.20 10.11 10.04
N CYS A 306 0.99 10.21 9.47
CA CYS A 306 0.72 11.04 8.31
C CYS A 306 0.91 12.53 8.61
N HIS A 307 0.51 13.01 9.79
CA HIS A 307 0.73 14.40 10.18
C HIS A 307 2.22 14.76 10.20
N ARG A 308 3.06 13.91 10.80
CA ARG A 308 4.52 14.11 10.81
C ARG A 308 5.12 14.06 9.39
N LEU A 309 4.65 13.13 8.56
CA LEU A 309 5.12 13.01 7.19
C LEU A 309 4.75 14.23 6.35
N ARG A 310 3.50 14.71 6.45
CA ARG A 310 3.01 15.90 5.77
C ARG A 310 3.81 17.14 6.16
N GLN A 311 4.06 17.35 7.45
CA GLN A 311 4.88 18.49 7.90
C GLN A 311 6.30 18.47 7.31
N ARG A 312 6.89 17.29 7.10
CA ARG A 312 8.20 17.16 6.43
C ARG A 312 8.09 17.48 4.94
N LEU A 313 7.08 16.91 4.27
CA LEU A 313 6.85 17.07 2.83
C LEU A 313 6.46 18.50 2.44
N SER A 314 5.58 19.17 3.20
CA SER A 314 5.17 20.56 2.94
C SER A 314 6.35 21.53 3.06
N ARG A 315 7.21 21.36 4.07
CA ARG A 315 8.45 22.15 4.22
C ARG A 315 9.43 21.92 3.07
N ALA A 316 9.46 20.69 2.54
CA ALA A 316 10.37 20.26 1.49
C ALA A 316 9.94 20.72 0.09
N LEU A 317 8.65 20.66 -0.23
CA LEU A 317 8.11 20.86 -1.59
C LEU A 317 7.56 22.26 -1.84
N GLY A 318 7.18 23.01 -0.79
CA GLY A 318 6.62 24.37 -0.93
C GLY A 318 5.26 24.46 -1.65
N HIS A 319 4.69 23.32 -2.07
CA HIS A 319 3.40 23.22 -2.77
C HIS A 319 2.56 22.11 -2.12
N ASP A 320 1.44 22.47 -1.49
CA ASP A 320 0.62 21.52 -0.72
C ASP A 320 -0.36 20.70 -1.57
N ALA A 321 -0.72 21.19 -2.77
CA ALA A 321 -1.75 20.56 -3.59
C ALA A 321 -1.41 19.14 -4.09
N PRO A 322 -0.20 18.86 -4.63
CA PRO A 322 0.16 17.51 -5.10
C PRO A 322 0.27 16.50 -3.96
N VAL A 323 0.79 16.93 -2.79
CA VAL A 323 0.92 16.09 -1.60
C VAL A 323 -0.47 15.69 -1.10
N ALA A 324 -1.40 16.65 -1.00
CA ALA A 324 -2.77 16.37 -0.60
C ALA A 324 -3.49 15.41 -1.57
N ALA A 325 -3.29 15.57 -2.89
CA ALA A 325 -3.88 14.64 -3.86
C ALA A 325 -3.34 13.21 -3.73
N ALA A 326 -2.05 13.06 -3.43
CA ALA A 326 -1.45 11.75 -3.16
C ALA A 326 -2.00 11.12 -1.86
N GLU A 327 -2.18 11.92 -0.80
CA GLU A 327 -2.83 11.47 0.44
C GLU A 327 -4.24 10.92 0.17
N ASP A 328 -5.04 11.63 -0.64
CA ASP A 328 -6.41 11.27 -0.98
C ASP A 328 -6.45 9.95 -1.77
N LEU A 329 -5.57 9.82 -2.76
CA LEU A 329 -5.45 8.60 -3.57
C LEU A 329 -5.08 7.38 -2.71
N ILE A 330 -4.14 7.56 -1.77
CA ILE A 330 -3.74 6.50 -0.84
C ILE A 330 -4.89 6.14 0.10
N ALA A 331 -5.63 7.13 0.60
CA ALA A 331 -6.72 6.90 1.55
C ALA A 331 -7.88 6.10 0.92
N PHE A 332 -8.48 6.63 -0.15
CA PHE A 332 -9.63 6.00 -0.79
C PHE A 332 -9.23 4.76 -1.62
N GLY A 333 -8.09 4.84 -2.32
CA GLY A 333 -7.56 3.73 -3.10
C GLY A 333 -7.14 2.56 -2.20
N GLY A 334 -6.46 2.85 -1.09
CA GLY A 334 -6.08 1.87 -0.07
C GLY A 334 -7.30 1.23 0.59
N ALA A 335 -8.30 2.01 0.98
CA ALA A 335 -9.53 1.48 1.57
C ALA A 335 -10.26 0.52 0.60
N THR A 336 -10.34 0.90 -0.68
CA THR A 336 -10.99 0.09 -1.71
C THR A 336 -10.22 -1.21 -1.96
N LEU A 337 -8.89 -1.12 -2.06
CA LEU A 337 -8.01 -2.27 -2.19
C LEU A 337 -8.19 -3.25 -1.03
N LEU A 338 -8.30 -2.76 0.20
CA LEU A 338 -8.48 -3.58 1.39
C LEU A 338 -9.84 -4.29 1.40
N CYS A 339 -10.92 -3.61 0.99
CA CYS A 339 -12.24 -4.23 0.85
C CYS A 339 -12.24 -5.32 -0.24
N LEU A 340 -11.61 -5.06 -1.39
CA LEU A 340 -11.45 -6.05 -2.46
C LEU A 340 -10.62 -7.25 -2.01
N ALA A 341 -9.55 -7.03 -1.26
CA ALA A 341 -8.73 -8.10 -0.73
C ALA A 341 -9.48 -8.94 0.31
N SER A 342 -10.28 -8.29 1.16
CA SER A 342 -11.15 -9.00 2.10
C SER A 342 -12.15 -9.88 1.35
N LEU A 343 -12.78 -9.35 0.30
CA LEU A 343 -13.69 -10.12 -0.55
C LEU A 343 -12.97 -11.30 -1.23
N GLY A 344 -11.78 -11.10 -1.79
CA GLY A 344 -11.03 -12.18 -2.44
C GLY A 344 -10.65 -13.33 -1.51
N GLN A 345 -10.57 -13.08 -0.20
CA GLN A 345 -10.34 -14.11 0.81
C GLN A 345 -11.63 -14.87 1.20
N GLN A 346 -12.78 -14.21 1.07
CA GLN A 346 -14.07 -14.69 1.58
C GLN A 346 -15.01 -15.22 0.49
N ALA A 347 -14.82 -14.81 -0.77
CA ALA A 347 -15.68 -15.17 -1.87
C ALA A 347 -15.70 -16.69 -2.07
N ASP A 348 -16.89 -17.28 -2.02
CA ASP A 348 -17.06 -18.72 -2.24
C ASP A 348 -17.23 -19.01 -3.73
N THR A 349 -16.12 -19.02 -4.47
CA THR A 349 -16.13 -19.23 -5.93
C THR A 349 -16.74 -20.58 -6.32
N ALA A 350 -16.64 -21.59 -5.46
CA ALA A 350 -17.24 -22.90 -5.69
C ALA A 350 -18.77 -22.84 -5.76
N ARG A 351 -19.42 -22.02 -4.91
CA ARG A 351 -20.86 -21.78 -4.98
C ARG A 351 -21.27 -20.91 -6.18
N LEU A 352 -20.41 -19.96 -6.57
CA LEU A 352 -20.61 -19.19 -7.80
C LEU A 352 -20.56 -20.09 -9.05
N ASP A 353 -19.76 -21.16 -9.03
CA ASP A 353 -19.68 -22.15 -10.10
C ASP A 353 -20.84 -23.16 -10.03
N ALA A 354 -21.24 -23.63 -8.85
CA ALA A 354 -22.39 -24.54 -8.70
C ALA A 354 -23.72 -23.92 -9.21
N ALA A 355 -23.98 -22.64 -8.88
CA ALA A 355 -25.15 -21.93 -9.40
C ALA A 355 -25.12 -21.78 -10.95
N SER A 356 -23.94 -21.86 -11.57
CA SER A 356 -23.83 -21.84 -13.04
C SER A 356 -24.09 -23.20 -13.68
N THR A 357 -23.87 -24.29 -12.95
CA THR A 357 -24.21 -25.64 -13.39
C THR A 357 -25.72 -25.86 -13.30
N GLU A 358 -26.35 -25.43 -12.21
CA GLU A 358 -27.82 -25.49 -12.06
C GLU A 358 -28.54 -24.66 -13.16
N ASP A 359 -28.13 -23.42 -13.42
CA ASP A 359 -28.74 -22.58 -14.49
C ASP A 359 -28.50 -23.17 -15.90
N TYR A 360 -27.36 -23.83 -16.13
CA TYR A 360 -27.06 -24.53 -17.39
C TYR A 360 -27.92 -25.80 -17.55
N ASP A 361 -28.03 -26.60 -16.49
CA ASP A 361 -28.84 -27.82 -16.47
C ASP A 361 -30.33 -27.49 -16.61
N ASP A 362 -30.81 -26.43 -15.96
CA ASP A 362 -32.18 -25.93 -16.10
C ASP A 362 -32.45 -25.43 -17.53
N ALA A 363 -31.48 -24.74 -18.15
CA ALA A 363 -31.57 -24.31 -19.54
C ALA A 363 -31.59 -25.50 -20.52
N LEU A 364 -30.80 -26.54 -20.27
CA LEU A 364 -30.82 -27.78 -21.05
C LEU A 364 -32.12 -28.56 -20.89
N ALA A 365 -32.64 -28.64 -19.66
CA ALA A 365 -33.92 -29.27 -19.36
C ALA A 365 -35.08 -28.54 -20.05
N ALA A 366 -35.07 -27.21 -20.08
CA ALA A 366 -36.05 -26.40 -20.80
C ALA A 366 -36.00 -26.60 -22.34
N LEU A 367 -34.84 -27.01 -22.88
CA LEU A 367 -34.66 -27.36 -24.29
C LEU A 367 -34.94 -28.84 -24.59
N GLY A 368 -35.36 -29.63 -23.59
CA GLY A 368 -35.70 -31.04 -23.74
C GLY A 368 -34.50 -31.97 -23.92
N TRP A 369 -33.29 -31.52 -23.57
CA TRP A 369 -32.08 -32.34 -23.65
C TRP A 369 -31.95 -33.22 -22.40
N PRO A 370 -31.79 -34.55 -22.50
CA PRO A 370 -31.66 -35.41 -21.33
C PRO A 370 -30.31 -35.20 -20.62
N HIS A 371 -30.32 -35.15 -19.28
CA HIS A 371 -29.09 -35.19 -18.47
C HIS A 371 -28.42 -36.56 -18.63
N SER A 372 -27.15 -36.56 -19.03
CA SER A 372 -26.32 -37.77 -19.22
C SER A 372 -25.62 -38.22 -17.95
#